data_AF-A0A9E1N0R7-F1
#
_entry.id   AF-A0A9E1N0R7-F1
#
_cell.length_a   1.000
_cell.length_b   1.000
_cell.length_c   1.000
_cell.angle_alpha   90.00
_cell.angle_beta   90.00
_cell.angle_gamma   90.00
#
_symmetry.space_group_name_H-M   'P 1'
#
loop_
_entity.id
_entity.type
_entity.pdbx_description
1 polymer ?
#
loop_
_entity_poly.entity_id
_entity_poly.type
_entity_poly.pdbx_seq_one_letter_code
_entity_poly.pdbx_strand_id
1 'polypeptide(L)'
;MGQATLQNIRTIEACLKKGDIDKANALLESSQRADPDHPGLLCLISDWLVTTGDEAELSTLASQQQRILARRYFAPLGFRHGRTLEALGRYDEAFAAWRLANRAMGRIWNMATHNHRLAAIRDVYPPKRRLEVSNRTERPIFLVGMPRSGSTLLAQILARHPQT
;
A
#
# COMPACT_ATOMS: atom_id res chain seq x y z
N MET A 1 21.54 19.11 4.18
CA MET A 1 21.18 18.34 2.97
C MET A 1 19.82 17.64 3.05
N GLY A 2 19.39 17.03 4.17
CA GLY A 2 18.17 16.20 4.20
C GLY A 2 16.80 16.87 3.96
N GLN A 3 16.61 18.17 4.24
CA GLN A 3 15.29 18.82 4.03
C GLN A 3 14.94 19.02 2.56
N ALA A 4 15.93 19.32 1.70
CA ALA A 4 15.71 19.49 0.27
C ALA A 4 15.29 18.17 -0.41
N THR A 5 15.96 17.06 -0.05
CA THR A 5 15.63 15.73 -0.57
C THR A 5 14.22 15.29 -0.18
N LEU A 6 13.80 15.53 1.06
CA LEU A 6 12.44 15.22 1.52
C LEU A 6 11.36 16.04 0.80
N GLN A 7 11.63 17.31 0.52
CA GLN A 7 10.72 18.16 -0.26
C GLN A 7 10.62 17.69 -1.72
N ASN A 8 11.75 17.27 -2.31
CA ASN A 8 11.79 16.72 -3.66
C ASN A 8 10.99 15.40 -3.75
N ILE A 9 11.16 14.48 -2.80
CA ILE A 9 10.39 13.22 -2.74
C ILE A 9 8.89 13.46 -2.81
N ARG A 10 8.37 14.38 -1.99
CA ARG A 10 6.94 14.73 -1.99
C ARG A 10 6.49 15.31 -3.32
N THR A 11 7.35 16.11 -3.94
CA THR A 11 7.06 16.73 -5.24
C THR A 11 7.04 15.67 -6.36
N ILE A 12 7.98 14.73 -6.34
CA ILE A 12 8.03 13.60 -7.28
C ILE A 12 6.76 12.75 -7.15
N GLU A 13 6.38 12.36 -5.93
CA GLU A 13 5.14 11.61 -5.69
C GLU A 13 3.89 12.34 -6.22
N ALA A 14 3.84 13.66 -6.07
CA ALA A 14 2.74 14.47 -6.57
C ALA A 14 2.73 14.54 -8.11
N CYS A 15 3.90 14.67 -8.76
CA CYS A 15 4.03 14.64 -10.21
C CYS A 15 3.59 13.27 -10.77
N LEU A 16 4.03 12.16 -10.16
CA LEU A 16 3.63 10.81 -10.54
C LEU A 16 2.11 10.61 -10.45
N LYS A 17 1.47 11.08 -9.37
CA LYS A 17 -0.01 11.02 -9.23
C LYS A 17 -0.77 11.83 -10.28
N LYS A 18 -0.15 12.88 -10.81
CA LYS A 18 -0.74 13.74 -11.85
C LYS A 18 -0.42 13.26 -13.27
N GLY A 19 0.44 12.25 -13.43
CA GLY A 19 0.92 11.78 -14.73
C GLY A 19 1.98 12.68 -15.38
N ASP A 20 2.57 13.61 -14.63
CA ASP A 20 3.64 14.50 -15.10
C ASP A 20 5.00 13.78 -15.00
N ILE A 21 5.20 12.83 -15.90
CA ILE A 21 6.33 11.86 -15.86
C ILE A 21 7.66 12.54 -16.13
N ASP A 22 7.74 13.45 -17.11
CA ASP A 22 8.99 14.13 -17.47
C ASP A 22 9.57 14.91 -16.29
N LYS A 23 8.69 15.65 -15.60
CA LYS A 23 9.08 16.41 -14.41
C LYS A 23 9.46 15.50 -13.25
N ALA A 24 8.74 14.39 -13.06
CA ALA A 24 9.06 13.40 -12.04
C ALA A 24 10.47 12.80 -12.28
N ASN A 25 10.78 12.43 -13.52
CA ASN A 25 12.08 11.85 -13.89
C ASN A 25 13.23 12.85 -13.71
N ALA A 26 13.09 14.09 -14.18
CA ALA A 26 14.12 15.12 -14.00
C ALA A 26 14.42 15.40 -12.52
N LEU A 27 13.38 15.41 -11.67
CA LEU A 27 13.53 15.56 -10.22
C LEU A 27 14.13 14.32 -9.56
N LEU A 28 13.80 13.12 -10.05
CA LEU A 28 14.35 11.86 -9.54
C LEU A 28 15.84 11.77 -9.83
N GLU A 29 16.26 12.01 -11.07
CA GLU A 29 17.67 11.96 -11.49
C GLU A 29 18.55 12.96 -10.72
N SER A 30 18.07 14.21 -10.57
CA SER A 30 18.80 15.23 -9.83
C SER A 30 18.89 14.90 -8.34
N SER A 31 17.82 14.34 -7.75
CA SER A 31 17.81 13.94 -6.34
C SER A 31 18.69 12.70 -6.10
N GLN A 32 18.68 11.74 -7.03
CA GLN A 32 19.52 10.54 -6.94
C GLN A 32 21.01 10.89 -7.07
N ARG A 33 21.38 11.85 -7.93
CA ARG A 33 22.77 12.33 -7.99
C ARG A 33 23.25 12.97 -6.68
N ALA A 34 22.34 13.63 -5.95
CA ALA A 34 22.68 14.30 -4.69
C ALA A 34 22.76 13.32 -3.51
N ASP A 35 21.91 12.29 -3.47
CA ASP A 35 21.89 11.28 -2.41
C ASP A 35 21.44 9.90 -2.97
N PRO A 36 22.36 9.14 -3.60
CA PRO A 36 22.03 7.90 -4.30
C PRO A 36 21.46 6.80 -3.40
N ASP A 37 21.80 6.86 -2.11
CA ASP A 37 21.50 5.82 -1.12
C ASP A 37 20.29 6.18 -0.24
N HIS A 38 19.61 7.30 -0.53
CA HIS A 38 18.47 7.74 0.25
C HIS A 38 17.31 6.71 0.18
N PRO A 39 16.87 6.12 1.31
CA PRO A 39 15.86 5.06 1.32
C PRO A 39 14.54 5.45 0.63
N GLY A 40 14.13 6.71 0.80
CA GLY A 40 12.91 7.23 0.17
C GLY A 40 13.02 7.38 -1.34
N LEU A 41 14.21 7.70 -1.88
CA LEU A 41 14.41 7.78 -3.33
C LEU A 41 14.43 6.38 -3.94
N LEU A 42 15.09 5.42 -3.30
CA LEU A 42 15.08 4.02 -3.73
C LEU A 42 13.68 3.40 -3.74
N CYS A 43 12.77 3.86 -2.87
CA CYS A 43 11.36 3.48 -2.94
C CYS A 43 10.67 3.99 -4.20
N LEU A 44 10.90 5.25 -4.57
CA LEU A 44 10.32 5.86 -5.78
C LEU A 44 10.89 5.25 -7.05
N ILE A 45 12.20 5.01 -7.09
CA ILE A 45 12.87 4.34 -8.21
C ILE A 45 12.32 2.91 -8.38
N SER A 46 12.10 2.18 -7.27
CA SER A 46 11.44 0.86 -7.31
C SER A 46 10.05 0.90 -7.94
N ASP A 47 9.23 1.88 -7.55
CA ASP A 47 7.87 2.01 -8.10
C ASP A 47 7.86 2.26 -9.62
N TRP A 48 8.91 2.91 -10.14
CA TRP A 48 9.10 3.15 -11.57
C TRP A 48 9.65 1.91 -12.30
N LEU A 49 10.82 1.44 -11.87
CA LEU A 49 11.56 0.38 -12.56
C LEU A 49 10.84 -0.96 -12.57
N VAL A 50 9.97 -1.25 -11.58
CA VAL A 50 9.16 -2.49 -11.60
C VAL A 50 8.25 -2.55 -12.83
N THR A 51 7.89 -1.41 -13.42
CA THR A 51 7.05 -1.35 -14.62
C THR A 51 7.78 -1.02 -15.91
N THR A 52 8.91 -0.30 -15.83
CA THR A 52 9.58 0.25 -17.00
C THR A 52 11.01 -0.22 -17.17
N GLY A 53 11.62 -0.73 -16.09
CA GLY A 53 13.04 -1.05 -16.04
C GLY A 53 13.34 -2.42 -16.61
N ASP A 54 14.58 -2.60 -17.04
CA ASP A 54 15.09 -3.91 -17.44
C ASP A 54 15.60 -4.73 -16.24
N GLU A 55 15.98 -5.99 -16.50
CA GLU A 55 16.49 -6.90 -15.47
C GLU A 55 17.78 -6.38 -14.80
N ALA A 56 18.65 -5.69 -15.54
CA ALA A 56 19.91 -5.18 -15.03
C ALA A 56 19.71 -4.00 -14.08
N GLU A 57 18.81 -3.08 -14.43
CA GLU A 57 18.39 -1.95 -13.60
C GLU A 57 17.73 -2.45 -12.30
N LEU A 58 16.81 -3.41 -12.41
CA LEU A 58 16.14 -4.02 -11.25
C LEU A 58 17.12 -4.75 -10.34
N SER A 59 18.08 -5.50 -10.90
CA SER A 59 19.11 -6.21 -10.13
C SER A 59 20.05 -5.24 -9.40
N THR A 60 20.42 -4.13 -10.05
CA THR A 60 21.22 -3.04 -9.46
C THR A 60 20.46 -2.41 -8.30
N LEU A 61 19.19 -2.07 -8.51
CA LEU A 61 18.33 -1.51 -7.47
C LEU A 61 18.17 -2.47 -6.29
N ALA A 62 17.91 -3.76 -6.55
CA ALA A 62 17.76 -4.77 -5.49
C ALA A 62 19.01 -4.85 -4.61
N SER A 63 20.19 -4.81 -5.23
CA SER A 63 21.49 -4.83 -4.53
C SER A 63 21.69 -3.58 -3.67
N GLN A 64 21.35 -2.40 -4.20
CA GLN A 64 21.39 -1.13 -3.45
C GLN A 64 20.44 -1.17 -2.24
N GLN A 65 19.18 -1.55 -2.46
CA GLN A 65 18.17 -1.67 -1.40
C GLN A 65 18.63 -2.61 -0.29
N GLN A 66 19.14 -3.79 -0.64
CA GLN A 66 19.63 -4.79 0.33
C GLN A 66 20.78 -4.22 1.18
N ARG A 67 21.73 -3.51 0.57
CA ARG A 67 22.83 -2.86 1.29
C ARG A 67 22.34 -1.81 2.28
N ILE A 68 21.35 -1.00 1.90
CA ILE A 68 20.76 0.01 2.79
C ILE A 68 19.97 -0.64 3.92
N LEU A 69 19.15 -1.64 3.61
CA LEU A 69 18.36 -2.38 4.61
C LEU A 69 19.24 -3.10 5.63
N ALA A 70 20.41 -3.60 5.23
CA ALA A 70 21.38 -4.23 6.12
C ALA A 70 22.01 -3.24 7.13
N ARG A 71 22.18 -1.97 6.74
CA ARG A 71 22.76 -0.93 7.61
C ARG A 71 21.73 -0.29 8.53
N ARG A 72 20.57 0.02 7.98
CA ARG A 72 19.47 0.68 8.70
C ARG A 72 18.15 0.19 8.13
N TYR A 73 17.50 -0.69 8.87
CA TYR A 73 16.24 -1.24 8.40
C TYR A 73 15.15 -0.15 8.33
N PHE A 74 14.49 -0.05 7.18
CA PHE A 74 13.41 0.89 6.92
C PHE A 74 12.27 0.13 6.24
N ALA A 75 11.19 -0.13 6.99
CA ALA A 75 10.14 -1.04 6.54
C ALA A 75 9.53 -0.70 5.16
N PRO A 76 9.26 0.58 4.81
CA PRO A 76 8.79 0.93 3.47
C PRO A 76 9.74 0.48 2.35
N LEU A 77 11.06 0.65 2.54
CA LEU A 77 12.07 0.15 1.60
C LEU A 77 12.11 -1.38 1.58
N GLY A 78 11.89 -2.04 2.71
CA GLY A 78 11.76 -3.50 2.77
C GLY A 78 10.60 -4.04 1.91
N PHE A 79 9.45 -3.35 1.90
CA PHE A 79 8.35 -3.71 1.02
C PHE A 79 8.68 -3.51 -0.46
N ARG A 80 9.33 -2.39 -0.80
CA ARG A 80 9.78 -2.10 -2.17
C ARG A 80 10.84 -3.08 -2.64
N HIS A 81 11.74 -3.51 -1.76
CA HIS A 81 12.72 -4.54 -2.06
C HIS A 81 12.06 -5.86 -2.44
N GLY A 82 11.03 -6.29 -1.68
CA GLY A 82 10.26 -7.48 -2.06
C GLY A 82 9.59 -7.35 -3.43
N ARG A 83 9.03 -6.17 -3.76
CA ARG A 83 8.45 -5.92 -5.11
C ARG A 83 9.50 -5.94 -6.22
N THR A 84 10.68 -5.37 -5.98
CA THR A 84 11.78 -5.41 -6.94
C THR A 84 12.26 -6.85 -7.17
N LEU A 85 12.36 -7.67 -6.11
CA LEU A 85 12.70 -9.09 -6.23
C LEU A 85 11.62 -9.90 -6.96
N GLU A 86 10.34 -9.61 -6.71
CA GLU A 86 9.21 -10.22 -7.43
C GLU A 86 9.27 -9.90 -8.93
N ALA A 87 9.57 -8.66 -9.30
CA ALA A 87 9.74 -8.25 -10.71
C ALA A 87 10.92 -8.98 -11.38
N LEU A 88 11.94 -9.38 -10.61
CA LEU A 88 13.07 -10.22 -11.05
C LEU A 88 12.74 -11.73 -11.04
N GLY A 89 11.52 -12.14 -10.69
CA GLY A 89 11.14 -13.55 -10.57
C GLY A 89 11.70 -14.27 -9.33
N ARG A 90 12.31 -13.55 -8.38
CA ARG A 90 12.95 -14.08 -7.17
C ARG A 90 11.95 -14.17 -6.01
N TYR A 91 10.92 -15.00 -6.19
CA TYR A 91 9.74 -15.01 -5.30
C TYR A 91 10.02 -15.38 -3.84
N ASP A 92 10.88 -16.37 -3.59
CA ASP A 92 11.20 -16.78 -2.21
C ASP A 92 11.89 -15.65 -1.42
N GLU A 93 12.78 -14.92 -2.10
CA GLU A 93 13.46 -13.77 -1.53
C GLU A 93 12.50 -12.59 -1.35
N ALA A 94 11.59 -12.37 -2.30
CA ALA A 94 10.53 -11.38 -2.18
C ALA A 94 9.66 -11.62 -0.93
N PHE A 95 9.22 -12.87 -0.72
CA PHE A 95 8.48 -13.27 0.47
C PHE A 95 9.28 -13.10 1.76
N ALA A 96 10.58 -13.42 1.74
CA ALA A 96 11.45 -13.18 2.89
C ALA A 96 11.55 -11.69 3.25
N ALA A 97 11.72 -10.82 2.24
CA ALA A 97 11.78 -9.37 2.40
C ALA A 97 10.47 -8.82 2.99
N TRP A 98 9.31 -9.20 2.46
CA TRP A 98 8.01 -8.78 2.98
C TRP A 98 7.74 -9.26 4.41
N ARG A 99 8.11 -10.51 4.74
CA ARG A 99 8.01 -11.00 6.12
C ARG A 99 8.82 -10.16 7.10
N LEU A 100 10.03 -9.77 6.71
CA LEU A 100 10.88 -8.91 7.54
C LEU A 100 10.30 -7.50 7.67
N ALA A 101 9.78 -6.92 6.57
CA ALA A 101 9.14 -5.61 6.58
C ALA A 101 7.88 -5.58 7.48
N ASN A 102 7.06 -6.63 7.41
CA ASN A 102 5.90 -6.80 8.28
C ASN A 102 6.27 -6.90 9.76
N ARG A 103 7.31 -7.68 10.09
CA ARG A 103 7.84 -7.75 11.47
C ARG A 103 8.32 -6.38 11.96
N ALA A 104 9.04 -5.65 11.12
CA ALA A 104 9.58 -4.33 11.45
C ALA A 104 8.50 -3.26 11.64
N MET A 105 7.35 -3.36 10.97
CA MET A 105 6.21 -2.49 11.22
C MET A 105 5.60 -2.64 12.62
N GLY A 106 5.92 -3.74 13.34
CA GLY A 106 5.49 -3.94 14.72
C GLY A 106 3.97 -3.97 14.91
N ARG A 107 3.19 -4.14 13.83
CA ARG A 107 1.73 -4.21 13.91
C ARG A 107 1.34 -5.60 14.43
N ILE A 108 1.48 -5.77 15.73
CA ILE A 108 0.87 -6.87 16.44
C ILE A 108 -0.62 -6.56 16.50
N TRP A 109 -1.42 -7.39 15.84
CA TRP A 109 -2.85 -7.35 16.05
C TRP A 109 -3.13 -7.66 17.52
N ASN A 110 -3.73 -6.70 18.23
CA ASN A 110 -4.15 -6.88 19.62
C ASN A 110 -5.67 -6.83 19.69
N MET A 111 -6.28 -7.94 20.10
CA MET A 111 -7.74 -8.06 20.19
C MET A 111 -8.34 -7.06 21.19
N ALA A 112 -7.68 -6.80 22.32
CA ALA A 112 -8.18 -5.84 23.30
C ALA A 112 -8.15 -4.39 22.76
N THR A 113 -7.05 -3.98 22.11
CA THR A 113 -6.95 -2.68 21.44
C THR A 113 -7.97 -2.55 20.31
N HIS A 114 -8.19 -3.63 19.54
CA HIS A 114 -9.21 -3.66 18.49
C HIS A 114 -10.62 -3.48 19.07
N ASN A 115 -10.97 -4.24 20.10
CA ASN A 115 -12.27 -4.15 20.77
C ASN A 115 -12.50 -2.78 21.40
N HIS A 116 -11.47 -2.18 22.01
CA HIS A 116 -11.55 -0.82 22.54
C HIS A 116 -11.87 0.19 21.43
N ARG A 117 -11.20 0.09 20.27
CA ARG A 117 -11.50 0.95 19.12
C ARG A 117 -12.93 0.75 18.62
N LEU A 118 -13.41 -0.49 18.54
CA LEU A 118 -14.79 -0.76 18.14
C LEU A 118 -15.80 -0.18 19.12
N ALA A 119 -15.54 -0.27 20.43
CA ALA A 119 -16.38 0.35 21.46
C ALA A 119 -16.42 1.88 21.30
N ALA A 120 -15.27 2.53 21.12
CA ALA A 120 -15.21 3.98 20.90
C ALA A 120 -15.96 4.42 19.63
N ILE A 121 -15.85 3.66 18.54
CA ILE A 121 -16.62 3.90 17.31
C ILE A 121 -18.12 3.79 17.59
N ARG A 122 -18.56 2.79 18.35
CA ARG A 122 -19.97 2.62 18.73
C ARG A 122 -20.48 3.77 19.60
N ASP A 123 -19.66 4.31 20.48
CA ASP A 123 -20.04 5.43 21.33
C ASP A 123 -20.21 6.73 20.54
N VAL A 124 -19.36 6.96 19.53
CA VAL A 124 -19.47 8.11 18.59
C VAL A 124 -20.63 7.95 17.61
N TYR A 125 -20.88 6.71 17.17
CA TYR A 125 -21.98 6.35 16.28
C TYR A 125 -22.95 5.42 17.01
N PRO A 126 -23.71 5.94 18.00
CA PRO A 126 -24.73 5.15 18.65
C PRO A 126 -25.69 4.62 17.57
N PRO A 127 -26.22 3.39 17.72
CA PRO A 127 -27.07 2.80 16.71
C PRO A 127 -28.21 3.76 16.36
N LYS A 128 -28.13 4.37 15.16
CA LYS A 128 -29.21 5.23 14.68
C LYS A 128 -30.47 4.38 14.55
N ARG A 129 -31.61 5.01 14.80
CA ARG A 129 -32.95 4.45 14.61
C ARG A 129 -32.98 3.69 13.29
N ARG A 130 -33.53 2.46 13.33
CA ARG A 130 -33.74 1.57 12.19
C ARG A 130 -34.10 2.43 10.98
N LEU A 131 -33.28 2.38 9.91
CA LEU A 131 -33.65 3.04 8.65
C LEU A 131 -35.06 2.58 8.31
N GLU A 132 -35.99 3.52 8.10
CA GLU A 132 -37.31 3.15 7.63
C GLU A 132 -37.15 2.64 6.20
N VAL A 133 -37.03 1.32 6.08
CA VAL A 133 -37.08 0.65 4.80
C VAL A 133 -38.54 0.69 4.36
N SER A 134 -38.83 1.51 3.35
CA SER A 134 -40.17 1.71 2.79
C SER A 134 -40.76 0.45 2.16
N ASN A 135 -39.92 -0.55 1.87
CA ASN A 135 -40.32 -1.81 1.28
C ASN A 135 -40.01 -2.97 2.23
N ARG A 136 -40.94 -3.27 3.13
CA ARG A 136 -40.84 -4.43 4.03
C ARG A 136 -41.25 -5.68 3.26
N THR A 137 -40.32 -6.29 2.55
CA THR A 137 -40.52 -7.69 2.12
C THR A 137 -40.49 -8.58 3.37
N GLU A 138 -41.31 -9.63 3.40
CA GLU A 138 -41.43 -10.52 4.57
C GLU A 138 -40.14 -11.34 4.86
N ARG A 139 -39.16 -11.30 3.96
CA ARG A 139 -37.96 -12.16 3.98
C ARG A 139 -36.67 -11.36 3.80
N PRO A 140 -36.10 -10.79 4.87
CA PRO A 140 -34.83 -10.08 4.77
C PRO A 140 -33.68 -11.04 4.45
N ILE A 141 -32.82 -10.68 3.48
CA ILE A 141 -31.58 -11.39 3.16
C ILE A 141 -30.41 -10.65 3.81
N PHE A 142 -29.64 -11.34 4.65
CA PHE A 142 -28.41 -10.81 5.23
C PHE A 142 -27.20 -11.28 4.45
N LEU A 143 -26.40 -10.36 3.93
CA LEU A 143 -25.14 -10.66 3.26
C LEU A 143 -23.96 -10.34 4.17
N VAL A 144 -23.20 -11.36 4.56
CA VAL A 144 -22.02 -11.25 5.43
C VAL A 144 -20.79 -11.75 4.68
N GLY A 145 -19.70 -10.99 4.67
CA GLY A 145 -18.46 -11.38 4.01
C GLY A 145 -17.30 -10.44 4.34
N MET A 146 -16.07 -10.87 4.00
CA MET A 146 -14.86 -10.06 4.18
C MET A 146 -14.80 -8.89 3.18
N PRO A 147 -14.09 -7.80 3.50
CA PRO A 147 -13.78 -6.77 2.51
C PRO A 147 -13.18 -7.39 1.25
N ARG A 148 -13.64 -6.95 0.07
CA ARG A 148 -13.19 -7.43 -1.27
C ARG A 148 -13.60 -8.86 -1.64
N SER A 149 -14.55 -9.49 -0.93
CA SER A 149 -15.12 -10.81 -1.30
C SER A 149 -16.18 -10.77 -2.41
N GLY A 150 -16.40 -9.62 -3.06
CA GLY A 150 -17.47 -9.44 -4.04
C GLY A 150 -18.87 -9.28 -3.44
N SER A 151 -19.00 -9.18 -2.11
CA SER A 151 -20.28 -8.98 -1.43
C SER A 151 -21.04 -7.74 -1.93
N THR A 152 -20.35 -6.64 -2.29
CA THR A 152 -20.99 -5.47 -2.90
C THR A 152 -21.63 -5.78 -4.26
N LEU A 153 -20.94 -6.53 -5.13
CA LEU A 153 -21.47 -6.92 -6.44
C LEU A 153 -22.69 -7.82 -6.27
N LEU A 154 -22.61 -8.80 -5.37
CA LEU A 154 -23.72 -9.70 -5.08
C LEU A 154 -24.93 -8.94 -4.51
N ALA A 155 -24.73 -7.99 -3.61
CA ALA A 155 -25.80 -7.14 -3.09
C ALA A 155 -26.48 -6.33 -4.21
N GLN A 156 -25.72 -5.83 -5.19
CA GLN A 156 -26.27 -5.10 -6.33
C GLN A 156 -27.10 -6.00 -7.26
N ILE A 157 -26.68 -7.25 -7.47
CA ILE A 157 -27.43 -8.23 -8.26
C ILE A 157 -28.75 -8.55 -7.56
N LEU A 158 -28.71 -8.85 -6.26
CA LEU A 158 -29.90 -9.16 -5.46
C LEU A 158 -30.87 -7.97 -5.43
N ALA A 159 -30.39 -6.74 -5.22
CA ALA A 159 -31.24 -5.55 -5.18
C ALA A 159 -31.98 -5.22 -6.50
N ARG A 160 -31.59 -5.85 -7.62
CA ARG A 160 -32.21 -5.67 -8.94
C ARG A 160 -33.08 -6.86 -9.34
N HIS A 161 -33.16 -7.90 -8.53
CA HIS A 161 -33.91 -9.10 -8.85
C HIS A 161 -35.40 -8.88 -8.53
N PRO A 162 -36.33 -9.12 -9.47
CA PRO A 162 -37.74 -8.76 -9.31
C PRO A 162 -38.50 -9.58 -8.25
N GLN A 163 -37.90 -10.67 -7.75
CA GLN A 163 -38.49 -11.56 -6.73
C GLN A 163 -37.86 -11.41 -5.33
N THR A 164 -37.02 -10.39 -5.12
CA THR A 164 -36.38 -10.07 -3.83
C THR A 164 -36.69 -8.64 -3.43
#